data_AF-A0A3D4PAD2-F1
#
_entry.id   AF-A0A3D4PAD2-F1
#
_cell.length_a   1.000
_cell.length_b   1.000
_cell.length_c   1.000
_cell.angle_alpha   90.00
_cell.angle_beta   90.00
_cell.angle_gamma   90.00
#
_symmetry.space_group_name_H-M   'P 1'
#
loop_
_entity.id
_entity.type
_entity.pdbx_description
1 polymer ?
#
loop_
_entity_poly.entity_id
_entity_poly.type
_entity_poly.pdbx_seq_one_letter_code
_entity_poly.pdbx_strand_id
1 'polypeptide(L)'
;MFASEFGGSETISDQTFVFPEATLPQALSTIGYHTICVGGTGFFNSKNALGKALPSLFDESHWSRSMSVVDRNSALHQVECAIAAIERQNQKRVFCFINFSAIHQPNWFFTSNERPADGRDTLASHGEALVEIDRQLPQLFDCFRERGSLFAIVCSDHGTAYGEDGHWGH
;
A
#
# COMPACT_ATOMS: atom_id res chain seq x y z
N MET A 1 -4.47 10.70 -15.06
CA MET A 1 -4.55 11.41 -13.75
C MET A 1 -5.97 11.25 -13.22
N PHE A 2 -6.19 11.33 -11.90
CA PHE A 2 -7.53 11.19 -11.28
C PHE A 2 -7.82 12.43 -10.44
N ALA A 3 -9.04 12.95 -10.49
CA ALA A 3 -9.41 14.12 -9.69
C ALA A 3 -10.88 14.06 -9.26
N SER A 4 -11.16 14.35 -7.99
CA SER A 4 -12.52 14.65 -7.56
C SER A 4 -12.92 16.03 -8.12
N GLU A 5 -14.18 16.17 -8.54
CA GLU A 5 -14.71 17.42 -9.07
C GLU A 5 -14.67 18.50 -7.98
N PHE A 6 -13.84 19.52 -8.20
CA PHE A 6 -13.70 20.66 -7.31
C PHE A 6 -13.60 21.94 -8.14
N GLY A 7 -14.52 22.87 -7.91
CA GLY A 7 -14.55 24.18 -8.58
C GLY A 7 -13.31 24.98 -8.22
N GLY A 8 -12.28 24.93 -9.08
CA GLY A 8 -10.97 25.57 -8.85
C GLY A 8 -9.76 24.68 -9.13
N SER A 9 -9.94 23.46 -9.65
CA SER A 9 -8.79 22.63 -10.03
C SER A 9 -8.10 23.17 -11.29
N GLU A 10 -6.86 23.64 -11.14
CA GLU A 10 -6.06 24.23 -12.22
C GLU A 10 -5.28 23.19 -13.06
N THR A 11 -5.26 21.92 -12.63
CA THR A 11 -4.42 20.86 -13.23
C THR A 11 -5.20 19.74 -13.93
N ILE A 12 -6.47 19.97 -14.26
CA ILE A 12 -7.30 19.02 -15.02
C ILE A 12 -7.00 19.15 -16.52
N SER A 13 -6.76 18.02 -17.17
CA SER A 13 -6.66 17.89 -18.63
C SER A 13 -7.68 16.88 -19.17
N ASP A 14 -7.86 16.82 -20.49
CA ASP A 14 -8.77 15.87 -21.17
C ASP A 14 -8.46 14.39 -20.89
N GLN A 15 -7.26 14.08 -20.36
CA GLN A 15 -6.84 12.74 -19.97
C GLN A 15 -7.02 12.46 -18.46
N THR A 16 -7.65 13.38 -17.74
CA THR A 16 -7.94 13.24 -16.32
C THR A 16 -9.29 12.57 -16.14
N PHE A 17 -9.32 11.46 -15.40
CA PHE A 17 -10.57 10.88 -14.94
C PHE A 17 -11.11 11.73 -13.79
N VAL A 18 -12.07 12.60 -14.11
CA VAL A 18 -12.76 13.46 -13.15
C VAL A 18 -14.04 12.77 -12.67
N PHE A 19 -14.31 12.82 -11.37
CA PHE A 19 -15.44 12.13 -10.75
C PHE A 19 -16.09 12.96 -9.62
N PRO A 20 -17.41 12.88 -9.41
CA PRO A 20 -18.12 13.69 -8.41
C PRO A 20 -17.97 13.18 -6.97
N GLU A 21 -17.56 11.92 -6.77
CA GLU A 21 -17.39 11.35 -5.44
C GLU A 21 -16.21 11.98 -4.68
N ALA A 22 -16.26 11.89 -3.35
CA ALA A 22 -15.24 12.48 -2.48
C ALA A 22 -13.89 11.71 -2.53
N THR A 23 -13.90 10.46 -2.97
CA THR A 23 -12.71 9.59 -2.94
C THR A 23 -12.63 8.72 -4.20
N LEU A 24 -11.40 8.42 -4.62
CA LEU A 24 -11.16 7.58 -5.78
C LEU A 24 -11.73 6.14 -5.63
N PRO A 25 -11.60 5.45 -4.48
CA PRO A 25 -12.24 4.14 -4.30
C PRO A 25 -13.75 4.21 -4.52
N GLN A 26 -14.42 5.22 -3.95
CA GLN A 26 -15.86 5.39 -4.11
C GLN A 26 -16.25 5.60 -5.58
N ALA A 27 -15.56 6.48 -6.29
CA ALA A 27 -15.79 6.73 -7.72
C ALA A 27 -15.61 5.47 -8.57
N LEU A 28 -14.55 4.71 -8.32
CA LEU A 28 -14.28 3.46 -9.04
C LEU A 28 -15.34 2.39 -8.74
N SER A 29 -15.78 2.27 -7.49
CA SER A 29 -16.87 1.37 -7.11
C SER A 29 -18.18 1.72 -7.84
N THR A 30 -18.52 3.02 -7.92
CA THR A 30 -19.71 3.51 -8.63
C THR A 30 -19.72 3.17 -10.12
N ILE A 31 -18.56 3.14 -10.79
CA ILE A 31 -18.45 2.73 -12.20
C ILE A 31 -18.20 1.23 -12.40
N GLY A 32 -18.40 0.42 -11.36
CA GLY A 32 -18.41 -1.05 -11.43
C GLY A 32 -17.07 -1.74 -11.16
N TYR A 33 -16.06 -1.03 -10.63
CA TYR A 33 -14.87 -1.69 -10.09
C TYR A 33 -15.21 -2.29 -8.71
N HIS A 34 -14.43 -3.29 -8.32
CA HIS A 34 -14.35 -3.74 -6.94
C HIS A 34 -13.08 -3.17 -6.31
N THR A 35 -13.21 -2.52 -5.17
CA THR A 35 -12.12 -1.79 -4.52
C THR A 35 -11.61 -2.54 -3.30
N ILE A 36 -10.30 -2.78 -3.27
CA ILE A 36 -9.62 -3.62 -2.28
C ILE A 36 -8.56 -2.78 -1.58
N CYS A 37 -8.55 -2.82 -0.26
CA CYS A 37 -7.50 -2.23 0.57
C CYS A 37 -6.76 -3.32 1.34
N VAL A 38 -5.45 -3.46 1.14
CA VAL A 38 -4.59 -4.32 1.95
C VAL A 38 -3.63 -3.44 2.74
N GLY A 39 -3.67 -3.53 4.06
CA GLY A 39 -2.88 -2.65 4.91
C GLY A 39 -1.94 -3.38 5.86
N GLY A 40 -0.83 -2.72 6.21
CA GLY A 40 0.17 -3.27 7.12
C GLY A 40 0.54 -2.37 8.32
N THR A 41 0.32 -1.06 8.24
CA THR A 41 0.61 -0.14 9.35
C THR A 41 -0.58 0.05 10.29
N GLY A 42 -0.36 0.74 11.42
CA GLY A 42 -1.39 0.96 12.45
C GLY A 42 -2.66 1.68 11.95
N PHE A 43 -2.54 2.50 10.90
CA PHE A 43 -3.65 3.17 10.22
C PHE A 43 -4.55 2.23 9.41
N PHE A 44 -4.18 0.96 9.31
CA PHE A 44 -4.99 -0.09 8.70
C PHE A 44 -5.39 -1.17 9.70
N ASN A 45 -5.02 -1.00 10.97
CA ASN A 45 -5.41 -1.91 12.02
C ASN A 45 -6.87 -1.67 12.40
N SER A 46 -7.74 -2.55 11.89
CA SER A 46 -9.18 -2.52 12.11
C SER A 46 -9.62 -2.69 13.57
N LYS A 47 -8.70 -2.87 14.52
CA LYS A 47 -9.02 -2.90 15.96
C LYS A 47 -9.30 -1.53 16.57
N ASN A 48 -8.88 -0.44 15.94
CA ASN A 48 -9.09 0.91 16.46
C ASN A 48 -9.84 1.80 15.45
N ALA A 49 -10.50 2.87 15.93
CA ALA A 49 -11.37 3.70 15.09
C ALA A 49 -10.59 4.43 13.98
N LEU A 50 -9.40 4.95 14.31
CA LEU A 50 -8.53 5.63 13.34
C LEU A 50 -8.08 4.67 12.23
N GLY A 51 -7.71 3.46 12.60
CA GLY A 51 -7.29 2.40 11.69
C GLY A 51 -8.40 1.83 10.80
N LYS A 52 -9.65 2.29 10.96
CA LYS A 52 -10.77 1.96 10.08
C LYS A 52 -11.11 3.07 9.10
N ALA A 53 -10.67 4.31 9.34
CA ALA A 53 -11.13 5.47 8.58
C ALA A 53 -10.83 5.33 7.07
N LEU A 54 -9.56 5.21 6.70
CA LEU A 54 -9.16 5.01 5.30
C LEU A 54 -9.65 3.65 4.73
N PRO A 55 -9.48 2.51 5.42
CA PRO A 55 -9.97 1.22 4.91
C PRO A 55 -11.49 1.18 4.65
N SER A 56 -12.28 1.93 5.40
CA SER A 56 -13.75 1.97 5.23
C SER A 56 -14.22 2.65 3.94
N LEU A 57 -13.31 3.28 3.19
CA LEU A 57 -13.60 3.88 1.89
C LEU A 57 -13.67 2.85 0.75
N PHE A 58 -13.25 1.60 1.01
CA PHE A 58 -13.15 0.52 0.03
C PHE A 58 -14.28 -0.51 0.22
N ASP A 59 -14.62 -1.26 -0.83
CA ASP A 59 -15.63 -2.32 -0.79
C ASP A 59 -15.19 -3.48 0.13
N GLU A 60 -13.89 -3.77 0.17
CA GLU A 60 -13.30 -4.67 1.17
C GLU A 60 -11.92 -4.18 1.66
N SER A 61 -11.58 -4.54 2.90
CA SER A 61 -10.29 -4.23 3.50
C SER A 61 -9.71 -5.41 4.27
N HIS A 62 -8.41 -5.63 4.15
CA HIS A 62 -7.67 -6.74 4.74
C HIS A 62 -6.53 -6.26 5.63
N TRP A 63 -6.44 -6.84 6.82
CA TRP A 63 -5.36 -6.62 7.76
C TRP A 63 -5.17 -7.85 8.64
N SER A 64 -3.91 -8.19 8.94
CA SER A 64 -3.54 -9.22 9.89
C SER A 64 -2.22 -8.84 10.55
N ARG A 65 -1.88 -9.50 11.66
CA ARG A 65 -0.58 -9.28 12.32
C ARG A 65 0.60 -9.69 11.43
N SER A 66 0.45 -10.73 10.62
CA SER A 66 1.52 -11.20 9.71
C SER A 66 1.75 -10.28 8.52
N MET A 67 0.77 -9.42 8.21
CA MET A 67 0.89 -8.35 7.21
C MET A 67 1.41 -7.03 7.80
N SER A 68 1.81 -7.00 9.07
CA SER A 68 2.20 -5.77 9.77
C SER A 68 3.71 -5.62 9.96
N VAL A 69 4.13 -4.45 10.44
CA VAL A 69 5.54 -4.03 10.66
C VAL A 69 6.37 -4.97 11.53
N VAL A 70 5.73 -5.92 12.24
CA VAL A 70 6.42 -6.87 13.12
C VAL A 70 6.79 -8.19 12.43
N ASP A 71 6.42 -8.35 11.16
CA ASP A 71 6.67 -9.56 10.38
C ASP A 71 7.64 -9.28 9.22
N ARG A 72 8.77 -10.03 9.21
CA ARG A 72 9.78 -9.92 8.15
C ARG A 72 9.23 -10.31 6.78
N ASN A 73 8.24 -11.20 6.73
CA ASN A 73 7.61 -11.64 5.50
C ASN A 73 6.33 -10.85 5.19
N SER A 74 6.13 -9.68 5.80
CA SER A 74 4.91 -8.89 5.61
C SER A 74 4.62 -8.56 4.16
N ALA A 75 5.63 -8.21 3.35
CA ALA A 75 5.44 -7.93 1.92
C ALA A 75 4.85 -9.13 1.16
N LEU A 76 5.36 -10.34 1.42
CA LEU A 76 4.83 -11.58 0.83
C LEU A 76 3.37 -11.78 1.23
N HIS A 77 3.08 -11.74 2.54
CA HIS A 77 1.72 -11.95 3.04
C HIS A 77 0.72 -10.91 2.49
N GLN A 78 1.15 -9.66 2.32
CA GLN A 78 0.33 -8.59 1.74
C GLN A 78 0.02 -8.85 0.26
N VAL A 79 1.01 -9.30 -0.50
CA VAL A 79 0.83 -9.64 -1.93
C VAL A 79 -0.04 -10.87 -2.09
N GLU A 80 0.19 -11.95 -1.33
CA GLU A 80 -0.64 -13.15 -1.35
C GLU A 80 -2.10 -12.84 -0.99
N CYS A 81 -2.31 -12.00 0.03
CA CYS A 81 -3.64 -11.53 0.40
C CYS A 81 -4.32 -10.74 -0.72
N ALA A 82 -3.58 -9.83 -1.37
CA ALA A 82 -4.09 -9.05 -2.49
C ALA A 82 -4.46 -9.94 -3.68
N ILE A 83 -3.60 -10.88 -4.07
CA ILE A 83 -3.84 -11.85 -5.16
C ILE A 83 -5.10 -12.66 -4.87
N ALA A 84 -5.21 -13.26 -3.67
CA ALA A 84 -6.38 -14.02 -3.28
C ALA A 84 -7.67 -13.18 -3.27
N ALA A 85 -7.59 -11.87 -2.99
CA ALA A 85 -8.73 -10.98 -3.07
C ALA A 85 -9.09 -10.62 -4.53
N ILE A 86 -8.09 -10.38 -5.38
CA ILE A 86 -8.25 -10.10 -6.81
C ILE A 86 -8.88 -11.30 -7.54
N GLU A 87 -8.39 -12.52 -7.30
CA GLU A 87 -8.86 -13.75 -7.93
C GLU A 87 -10.32 -14.08 -7.60
N ARG A 88 -10.83 -13.63 -6.46
CA ARG A 88 -12.26 -13.77 -6.11
C ARG A 88 -13.17 -12.91 -6.99
N GLN A 89 -12.64 -11.90 -7.68
CA GLN A 89 -13.43 -10.92 -8.44
C GLN A 89 -13.58 -11.28 -9.93
N ASN A 90 -14.13 -12.43 -10.29
CA ASN A 90 -14.15 -12.89 -11.70
C ASN A 90 -14.95 -12.04 -12.69
N GLN A 91 -15.82 -11.14 -12.23
CA GLN A 91 -16.73 -10.36 -13.09
C GLN A 91 -16.46 -8.86 -13.07
N LYS A 92 -15.70 -8.37 -12.08
CA LYS A 92 -15.47 -6.94 -11.88
C LYS A 92 -14.02 -6.59 -12.20
N ARG A 93 -13.82 -5.39 -12.73
CA ARG A 93 -12.48 -4.78 -12.73
C ARG A 93 -12.09 -4.50 -11.28
N VAL A 94 -10.79 -4.52 -10.99
CA VAL A 94 -10.30 -4.35 -9.63
C VAL A 94 -9.46 -3.10 -9.53
N PHE A 95 -9.68 -2.33 -8.46
CA PHE A 95 -8.75 -1.34 -7.95
C PHE A 95 -8.20 -1.86 -6.62
N CYS A 96 -6.91 -2.09 -6.53
CA CYS A 96 -6.26 -2.56 -5.31
C CYS A 96 -5.27 -1.52 -4.81
N PHE A 97 -5.42 -1.17 -3.54
CA PHE A 97 -4.49 -0.35 -2.78
C PHE A 97 -3.76 -1.24 -1.79
N ILE A 98 -2.42 -1.18 -1.78
CA ILE A 98 -1.59 -1.91 -0.82
C ILE A 98 -0.71 -0.91 -0.08
N ASN A 99 -0.80 -0.87 1.25
CA ASN A 99 0.14 -0.15 2.12
C ASN A 99 1.21 -1.11 2.64
N PHE A 100 2.32 -1.23 1.93
CA PHE A 100 3.43 -2.10 2.33
C PHE A 100 4.03 -1.68 3.67
N SER A 101 4.09 -2.60 4.63
CA SER A 101 4.62 -2.30 5.97
C SER A 101 6.13 -2.46 6.11
N ALA A 102 6.79 -3.17 5.19
CA ALA A 102 8.18 -3.59 5.35
C ALA A 102 9.17 -2.43 5.55
N ILE A 103 8.92 -1.27 4.94
CA ILE A 103 9.79 -0.09 5.09
C ILE A 103 9.57 0.67 6.41
N HIS A 104 8.44 0.45 7.08
CA HIS A 104 8.15 1.11 8.35
C HIS A 104 8.95 0.45 9.47
N GLN A 105 9.45 1.27 10.40
CA GLN A 105 10.21 0.77 11.53
C GLN A 105 9.42 -0.23 12.40
N PRO A 106 10.09 -1.25 12.97
CA PRO A 106 11.50 -1.58 12.76
C PRO A 106 11.73 -2.28 11.41
N ASN A 107 12.83 -1.97 10.73
CA ASN A 107 13.30 -2.67 9.53
C ASN A 107 14.73 -3.24 9.66
N TRP A 108 15.45 -3.01 10.77
CA TRP A 108 16.78 -3.56 11.04
C TRP A 108 16.86 -5.08 10.84
N PHE A 109 15.74 -5.77 11.02
CA PHE A 109 15.69 -7.21 10.86
C PHE A 109 15.83 -7.63 9.39
N PHE A 110 15.80 -6.76 8.39
CA PHE A 110 16.06 -7.20 7.01
C PHE A 110 17.55 -7.48 6.75
N THR A 111 18.46 -6.91 7.53
CA THR A 111 19.91 -7.14 7.41
C THR A 111 20.49 -8.03 8.51
N SER A 112 19.73 -8.31 9.57
CA SER A 112 20.21 -9.08 10.73
C SER A 112 19.11 -9.91 11.37
N ASN A 113 19.45 -11.08 11.91
CA ASN A 113 18.55 -11.86 12.78
C ASN A 113 18.59 -11.41 14.24
N GLU A 114 19.61 -10.64 14.61
CA GLU A 114 19.79 -10.11 15.96
C GLU A 114 19.49 -8.61 15.99
N ARG A 115 18.76 -8.17 17.02
CA ARG A 115 18.43 -6.75 17.20
C ARG A 115 19.71 -5.96 17.48
N PRO A 116 20.00 -4.88 16.73
CA PRO A 116 21.12 -3.99 17.03
C PRO A 116 21.07 -3.45 18.45
N ALA A 117 22.23 -3.19 19.06
CA ALA A 117 22.32 -2.71 20.44
C ALA A 117 21.60 -1.36 20.66
N ASP A 118 21.65 -0.47 19.68
CA ASP A 118 20.92 0.81 19.68
C ASP A 118 19.47 0.68 19.18
N GLY A 119 19.09 -0.50 18.68
CA GLY A 119 17.78 -0.83 18.14
C GLY A 119 17.39 -0.02 16.90
N ARG A 120 18.35 0.62 16.22
CA ARG A 120 18.08 1.54 15.11
C ARG A 120 18.03 0.82 13.78
N ASP A 121 17.16 1.35 12.93
CA ASP A 121 17.17 1.06 11.51
C ASP A 121 18.30 1.83 10.81
N THR A 122 18.74 1.34 9.66
CA THR A 122 19.82 1.92 8.86
C THR A 122 19.37 2.07 7.42
N LEU A 123 20.09 2.89 6.65
CA LEU A 123 19.86 2.99 5.20
C LEU A 123 20.00 1.61 4.51
N ALA A 124 20.91 0.76 5.01
CA ALA A 124 21.08 -0.60 4.50
C ALA A 124 19.85 -1.48 4.77
N SER A 125 19.31 -1.45 5.99
CA SER A 125 18.12 -2.24 6.33
C SER A 125 16.86 -1.73 5.65
N HIS A 126 16.75 -0.43 5.42
CA HIS A 126 15.72 0.15 4.55
C HIS A 126 15.85 -0.33 3.09
N GLY A 127 17.07 -0.36 2.56
CA GLY A 127 17.34 -0.90 1.22
C GLY A 127 16.91 -2.36 1.07
N GLU A 128 17.26 -3.22 2.03
CA GLU A 128 16.83 -4.62 2.01
C GLU A 128 15.31 -4.78 2.16
N ALA A 129 14.64 -3.92 2.94
CA ALA A 129 13.19 -3.91 3.02
C ALA A 129 12.54 -3.57 1.66
N LEU A 130 13.11 -2.63 0.91
CA LEU A 130 12.66 -2.30 -0.46
C LEU A 130 12.89 -3.45 -1.43
N VAL A 131 14.05 -4.12 -1.34
CA VAL A 131 14.34 -5.33 -2.14
C VAL A 131 13.31 -6.42 -1.84
N GLU A 132 12.92 -6.58 -0.58
CA GLU A 132 11.90 -7.56 -0.23
C GLU A 132 10.52 -7.21 -0.81
N ILE A 133 10.11 -5.94 -0.81
CA ILE A 133 8.89 -5.53 -1.52
C ILE A 133 9.01 -5.81 -3.02
N ASP A 134 10.11 -5.40 -3.64
CA ASP A 134 10.33 -5.54 -5.09
C ASP A 134 10.25 -7.00 -5.55
N ARG A 135 10.79 -7.94 -4.76
CA ARG A 135 10.68 -9.39 -5.03
C ARG A 135 9.24 -9.89 -5.15
N GLN A 136 8.30 -9.25 -4.46
CA GLN A 136 6.89 -9.68 -4.45
C GLN A 136 6.04 -8.99 -5.53
N LEU A 137 6.48 -7.85 -6.09
CA LEU A 137 5.70 -7.12 -7.08
C LEU A 137 5.44 -7.89 -8.40
N PRO A 138 6.36 -8.70 -8.95
CA PRO A 138 6.12 -9.42 -10.20
C PRO A 138 4.86 -10.28 -10.18
N GLN A 139 4.69 -11.12 -9.15
CA GLN A 139 3.50 -11.99 -9.04
C GLN A 139 2.19 -11.19 -8.92
N LEU A 140 2.21 -10.05 -8.24
CA LEU A 140 1.06 -9.16 -8.16
C LEU A 140 0.73 -8.57 -9.53
N PHE A 141 1.74 -8.08 -10.26
CA PHE A 141 1.53 -7.50 -11.57
C PHE A 141 1.08 -8.52 -12.61
N ASP A 142 1.59 -9.75 -12.53
CA ASP A 142 1.17 -10.84 -13.41
C ASP A 142 -0.29 -11.22 -13.15
N CYS A 143 -0.71 -11.34 -11.88
CA CYS A 143 -2.12 -11.53 -11.50
C CYS A 143 -3.04 -10.45 -12.10
N PHE A 144 -2.61 -9.18 -12.11
CA PHE A 144 -3.38 -8.12 -12.77
C PHE A 144 -3.38 -8.24 -14.30
N ARG A 145 -2.23 -8.55 -14.91
CA ARG A 145 -2.07 -8.62 -16.37
C ARG A 145 -2.86 -9.77 -16.99
N GLU A 146 -3.04 -10.87 -16.26
CA GLU A 146 -3.92 -11.97 -16.68
C GLU A 146 -5.37 -11.53 -16.84
N ARG A 147 -5.78 -10.45 -16.15
CA ARG A 147 -7.14 -9.91 -16.15
C ARG A 147 -7.33 -8.76 -17.14
N GLY A 148 -6.24 -8.14 -17.60
CA GLY A 148 -6.27 -7.04 -18.57
C GLY A 148 -5.12 -6.05 -18.42
N SER A 149 -5.27 -4.85 -18.99
CA SER A 149 -4.25 -3.80 -18.86
C SER A 149 -4.09 -3.33 -17.41
N LEU A 150 -2.84 -3.24 -16.96
CA LEU A 150 -2.48 -2.74 -15.64
C LEU A 150 -2.03 -1.28 -15.72
N PHE A 151 -2.65 -0.43 -14.90
CA PHE A 151 -2.14 0.89 -14.56
C PHE A 151 -1.73 0.87 -13.09
N ALA A 152 -0.43 1.00 -12.80
CA ALA A 152 0.12 0.94 -11.46
C ALA A 152 0.73 2.28 -11.06
N ILE A 153 0.45 2.72 -9.83
CA ILE A 153 1.13 3.84 -9.17
C ILE A 153 1.89 3.25 -8.00
N VAL A 154 3.20 3.49 -7.95
CA VAL A 154 4.07 3.11 -6.83
C VAL A 154 4.73 4.37 -6.32
N CYS A 155 4.50 4.69 -5.05
CA CYS A 155 5.03 5.88 -4.40
C CYS A 155 5.23 5.62 -2.91
N SER A 156 6.07 6.44 -2.29
CA SER A 156 6.12 6.57 -0.83
C SER A 156 5.20 7.71 -0.39
N ASP A 157 4.64 7.60 0.81
CA ASP A 157 3.90 8.69 1.46
C ASP A 157 4.84 9.75 2.05
N HIS A 158 6.02 9.33 2.53
CA HIS A 158 7.09 10.21 2.99
C HIS A 158 8.48 9.56 2.87
N GLY A 159 9.54 10.32 3.21
CA GLY A 159 10.91 9.80 3.39
C GLY A 159 11.21 9.44 4.84
N THR A 160 12.42 8.93 5.12
CA THR A 160 12.90 8.67 6.49
C THR A 160 14.35 9.09 6.61
N ALA A 161 14.71 9.81 7.68
CA ALA A 161 16.08 10.15 8.02
C ALA A 161 16.75 9.01 8.82
N TYR A 162 18.03 8.76 8.54
CA TYR A 162 18.86 7.71 9.14
C TYR A 162 20.10 8.26 9.87
N GLY A 163 20.10 9.57 10.16
CA GLY A 163 21.15 10.25 10.93
C GLY A 163 21.70 11.49 10.24
N GLU A 164 21.20 11.84 9.06
CA GLU A 164 21.53 13.08 8.35
C GLU A 164 21.30 14.27 9.28
N ASP A 165 22.36 15.05 9.50
CA ASP A 165 22.37 16.22 10.40
C ASP A 165 21.84 15.94 11.83
N GLY A 166 21.92 14.68 12.29
CA GLY A 166 21.43 14.26 13.60
C GLY A 166 19.92 14.00 13.66
N HIS A 167 19.23 13.91 12.53
CA HIS A 167 17.81 13.57 12.45
C HIS A 167 17.60 12.07 12.19
N TRP A 168 16.58 11.49 12.84
CA TRP A 168 16.14 10.10 12.64
C TRP A 168 14.61 10.05 12.55
N GLY A 169 14.09 9.23 11.63
CA GLY A 169 12.65 9.07 11.44
C GLY A 169 12.04 10.11 10.51
N HIS A 170 10.79 10.47 10.77
CA HIS A 170 9.97 11.44 10.05
C HIS A 170 9.00 12.14 11.01
#